data_AF-W2TXK3-F1
#
_entry.id   AF-W2TXK3-F1
#
_cell.length_a   1.000
_cell.length_b   1.000
_cell.length_c   1.000
_cell.angle_alpha   90.00
_cell.angle_beta   90.00
_cell.angle_gamma   90.00
#
_symmetry.space_group_name_H-M   'P 1'
#
loop_
_entity.id
_entity.type
_entity.pdbx_description
1 polymer ?
#
loop_
_entity_poly.entity_id
_entity_poly.type
_entity_poly.pdbx_seq_one_letter_code
_entity_poly.pdbx_strand_id
1 'polypeptide(L)'
;MSCIYVDWILSSSEEDRASRDVLTHAFDHSQTSILIQTLIEVSDARRMKDDVRDSVAIARRYEVRKLACDFIHQMFIQDKNLMKLVLFQTWPIEMIRPLVECVPSMFVATEFIQEMLALPDLKRRIFAVCLMAEVGRKYRLPESAASLNLVMDVLNTLLKYAQMPGNHALFTAITPSLGHIVPIFPSFAQLVSTLLLRISSITRTQLAMNCLDVRPRGSRERKLTTVVERVVSSRMKVTD
;
A
#
# COMPACT_ATOMS: atom_id res chain seq x y z
N MET A 1 9.87 33.65 -46.71
CA MET A 1 8.99 32.47 -46.89
C MET A 1 9.73 31.14 -46.80
N SER A 2 10.96 31.02 -47.31
CA SER A 2 11.73 29.75 -47.24
C SER A 2 12.26 29.41 -45.83
N CYS A 3 12.62 30.38 -44.99
CA CYS A 3 13.11 30.12 -43.62
C CYS A 3 12.03 29.52 -42.71
N ILE A 4 10.80 30.04 -42.78
CA ILE A 4 9.66 29.58 -41.95
C ILE A 4 9.28 28.13 -42.25
N TYR A 5 9.41 27.69 -43.52
CA TYR A 5 9.06 26.32 -43.91
C TYR A 5 10.12 25.31 -43.45
N VAL A 6 11.40 25.70 -43.44
CA VAL A 6 12.50 24.89 -42.91
C VAL A 6 12.41 24.79 -41.38
N ASP A 7 12.12 25.91 -40.71
CA ASP A 7 11.89 25.94 -39.26
C ASP A 7 10.70 25.07 -38.86
N TRP A 8 9.61 25.07 -39.65
CA TRP A 8 8.44 24.22 -39.39
C TRP A 8 8.73 22.72 -39.59
N ILE A 9 9.50 22.35 -40.62
CA ILE A 9 9.92 20.96 -40.85
C ILE A 9 10.86 20.47 -39.74
N LEU A 10 11.81 21.31 -39.30
CA LEU A 10 12.70 20.99 -38.19
C LEU A 10 11.94 20.86 -36.87
N SER A 11 11.02 21.79 -36.57
CA SER A 11 10.13 21.74 -35.40
C SER A 11 9.29 20.45 -35.40
N SER A 12 8.68 20.10 -36.54
CA SER A 12 7.89 18.87 -36.67
C SER A 12 8.75 17.61 -36.49
N SER A 13 9.98 17.60 -37.03
CA SER A 13 10.90 16.47 -36.86
C SER A 13 11.42 16.34 -35.43
N GLU A 14 11.59 17.44 -34.70
CA GLU A 14 12.00 17.43 -33.29
C GLU A 14 10.86 16.96 -32.38
N GLU A 15 9.63 17.40 -32.65
CA GLU A 15 8.42 16.93 -31.97
C GLU A 15 8.20 15.42 -32.15
N ASP A 16 8.42 14.90 -33.37
CA ASP A 16 8.31 13.46 -33.65
C ASP A 16 9.38 12.64 -32.90
N ARG A 17 10.61 13.16 -32.81
CA ARG A 17 11.69 12.52 -32.03
C ARG A 17 11.37 12.52 -30.55
N ALA A 18 10.96 13.65 -29.99
CA ALA A 18 10.57 13.77 -28.60
C ALA A 18 9.42 12.82 -28.26
N SER A 19 8.42 12.73 -29.14
CA SER A 19 7.29 11.81 -28.99
C SER A 19 7.74 10.34 -28.99
N ARG A 20 8.65 9.97 -29.89
CA ARG A 20 9.23 8.62 -29.93
C ARG A 20 10.04 8.29 -28.68
N ASP A 21 10.80 9.25 -28.16
CA ASP A 21 11.61 9.06 -26.96
C ASP A 21 10.73 8.88 -25.73
N VAL A 22 9.64 9.66 -25.62
CA VAL A 22 8.61 9.49 -24.57
C VAL A 22 7.97 8.10 -24.64
N LEU A 23 7.59 7.63 -25.84
CA LEU A 23 7.01 6.31 -26.03
C LEU A 23 7.99 5.19 -25.69
N THR A 24 9.26 5.35 -26.09
CA THR A 24 10.32 4.37 -25.79
C THR A 24 10.55 4.26 -24.28
N HIS A 25 10.62 5.41 -23.60
CA HIS A 25 10.78 5.47 -22.15
C HIS A 25 9.57 4.88 -21.41
N ALA A 26 8.34 5.19 -21.85
CA ALA A 26 7.13 4.63 -21.27
C ALA A 26 7.03 3.11 -21.49
N PHE A 27 7.45 2.62 -22.65
CA PHE A 27 7.52 1.19 -22.94
C PHE A 27 8.52 0.47 -22.03
N ASP A 28 9.72 1.03 -21.86
CA ASP A 28 10.76 0.48 -20.99
C ASP A 28 10.31 0.44 -19.51
N HIS A 29 9.66 1.51 -19.05
CA HIS A 29 9.02 1.55 -17.73
C HIS A 29 7.99 0.45 -17.55
N SER A 30 7.14 0.23 -18.56
CA SER A 30 6.12 -0.81 -18.53
C SER A 30 6.74 -2.20 -18.42
N GLN A 31 7.73 -2.51 -19.27
CA GLN A 31 8.43 -3.80 -19.26
C GLN A 31 9.15 -4.04 -17.94
N THR A 32 9.88 -3.04 -17.46
CA THR A 32 10.61 -3.13 -16.19
C THR A 32 9.66 -3.28 -15.01
N SER A 33 8.52 -2.57 -15.01
CA SER A 33 7.49 -2.73 -13.97
C SER A 33 6.91 -4.14 -13.96
N ILE A 34 6.66 -4.74 -15.13
CA ILE A 34 6.20 -6.14 -15.25
C ILE A 34 7.23 -7.11 -14.68
N LEU A 35 8.51 -6.91 -15.00
CA LEU A 35 9.61 -7.71 -14.44
C LEU A 35 9.64 -7.60 -12.91
N ILE A 36 9.55 -6.39 -12.35
CA ILE A 36 9.51 -6.16 -10.90
C ILE A 36 8.31 -6.88 -10.27
N GLN A 37 7.11 -6.75 -10.84
CA GLN A 37 5.92 -7.44 -10.36
C GLN A 37 6.13 -8.97 -10.36
N THR A 38 6.71 -9.51 -11.43
CA THR A 38 7.01 -10.95 -11.55
C THR A 38 8.00 -11.39 -10.46
N LEU A 39 9.05 -10.61 -10.22
CA LEU A 39 10.03 -10.87 -9.17
C LEU A 39 9.41 -10.86 -7.77
N ILE A 40 8.47 -9.93 -7.51
CA ILE A 40 7.71 -9.88 -6.26
C ILE A 40 6.86 -11.16 -6.11
N GLU A 41 6.17 -11.59 -7.16
CA GLU A 41 5.33 -12.78 -7.12
C GLU A 41 6.12 -14.08 -6.93
N VAL A 42 7.25 -14.23 -7.63
CA VAL A 42 8.15 -15.39 -7.48
C VAL A 42 8.79 -15.42 -6.09
N SER A 43 8.99 -14.25 -5.49
CA SER A 43 9.50 -14.12 -4.12
C SER A 43 8.47 -14.45 -3.04
N ASP A 44 7.18 -14.60 -3.37
CA ASP A 44 6.13 -14.93 -2.41
C ASP A 44 6.10 -16.44 -2.12
N ALA A 45 6.57 -16.82 -0.94
CA ALA A 45 6.65 -18.22 -0.52
C ALA A 45 5.27 -18.91 -0.48
N ARG A 46 4.16 -18.14 -0.35
CA ARG A 46 2.80 -18.69 -0.31
C ARG A 46 2.31 -19.15 -1.68
N ARG A 47 2.93 -18.65 -2.75
CA ARG A 47 2.64 -19.07 -4.13
C ARG A 47 3.43 -20.31 -4.54
N MET A 48 4.37 -20.73 -3.70
CA MET A 48 5.26 -21.84 -3.97
C MET A 48 4.79 -23.10 -3.21
N LYS A 49 4.91 -24.27 -3.83
CA LYS A 49 4.39 -25.56 -3.30
C LYS A 49 5.41 -26.36 -2.49
N ASP A 50 6.53 -25.76 -2.10
CA ASP A 50 7.60 -26.47 -1.41
C ASP A 50 7.14 -26.93 -0.02
N ASP A 51 7.66 -28.09 0.39
CA ASP A 51 7.43 -28.66 1.70
C ASP A 51 8.02 -27.73 2.79
N VAL A 52 7.21 -27.42 3.80
CA VAL A 52 7.62 -26.60 4.96
C VAL A 52 8.77 -27.26 5.73
N ARG A 53 8.97 -28.57 5.57
CA ARG A 53 10.08 -29.31 6.18
C ARG A 53 11.35 -29.34 5.33
N ASP A 54 11.30 -28.92 4.08
CA ASP A 54 12.48 -28.86 3.21
C ASP A 54 13.27 -27.57 3.46
N SER A 55 14.23 -27.65 4.37
CA SER A 55 15.11 -26.53 4.71
C SER A 55 15.94 -26.04 3.52
N VAL A 56 16.27 -26.90 2.55
CA VAL A 56 17.06 -26.53 1.38
C VAL A 56 16.22 -25.69 0.41
N ALA A 57 14.97 -26.10 0.18
CA ALA A 57 14.03 -25.32 -0.62
C ALA A 57 13.74 -23.95 0.01
N ILE A 58 13.57 -23.89 1.33
CA ILE A 58 13.39 -22.64 2.08
C ILE A 58 14.61 -21.73 1.94
N ALA A 59 15.83 -22.26 2.11
CA ALA A 59 17.06 -21.48 1.95
C ALA A 59 17.21 -20.95 0.52
N ARG A 60 16.93 -21.78 -0.49
CA ARG A 60 16.97 -21.36 -1.90
C ARG A 60 15.98 -20.23 -2.18
N ARG A 61 14.76 -20.30 -1.64
CA ARG A 61 13.77 -19.21 -1.76
C ARG A 61 14.24 -17.92 -1.12
N TYR A 62 14.91 -18.01 0.03
CA TYR A 62 15.48 -16.83 0.68
C TYR A 62 16.51 -16.15 -0.22
N GLU A 63 17.41 -16.93 -0.84
CA GLU A 63 18.40 -16.39 -1.78
C GLU A 63 17.76 -15.79 -3.04
N VAL A 64 16.75 -16.45 -3.61
CA VAL A 64 15.99 -15.89 -4.76
C VAL A 64 15.34 -14.55 -4.39
N ARG A 65 14.71 -14.47 -3.22
CA ARG A 65 14.11 -13.22 -2.74
C ARG A 65 15.15 -12.14 -2.53
N LYS A 66 16.31 -12.48 -1.95
CA LYS A 66 17.39 -11.53 -1.72
C LYS A 66 17.87 -10.93 -3.03
N LEU A 67 18.17 -11.77 -4.03
CA LEU A 67 18.58 -11.32 -5.36
C LEU A 67 17.51 -10.46 -6.04
N ALA A 68 16.24 -10.87 -5.94
CA ALA A 68 15.12 -10.07 -6.45
C ALA A 68 15.02 -8.70 -5.77
N CYS A 69 15.16 -8.64 -4.45
CA CYS A 69 15.11 -7.40 -3.68
C CYS A 69 16.29 -6.48 -3.98
N ASP A 70 17.50 -7.05 -4.14
CA ASP A 70 18.69 -6.29 -4.54
C ASP A 70 18.50 -5.66 -5.93
N PHE A 71 17.96 -6.42 -6.89
CA PHE A 71 17.62 -5.90 -8.22
C PHE A 71 16.58 -4.78 -8.15
N ILE A 72 15.45 -5.02 -7.45
CA ILE A 72 14.39 -4.02 -7.27
C ILE A 72 14.94 -2.75 -6.62
N HIS A 73 15.80 -2.90 -5.62
CA HIS A 73 16.46 -1.79 -4.94
C HIS A 73 17.26 -0.93 -5.91
N GLN A 74 18.08 -1.55 -6.77
CA GLN A 74 18.86 -0.82 -7.78
C GLN A 74 17.95 -0.09 -8.77
N MET A 75 16.91 -0.76 -9.29
CA MET A 75 15.95 -0.13 -10.22
C MET A 75 15.26 1.08 -9.59
N PHE A 76 14.89 0.99 -8.32
CA PHE A 76 14.25 2.06 -7.58
C PHE A 76 15.18 3.25 -7.26
N ILE A 77 16.48 3.01 -7.08
CA ILE A 77 17.47 4.08 -6.94
C ILE A 77 17.66 4.80 -8.28
N GLN A 78 17.75 4.03 -9.36
CA GLN A 78 17.98 4.55 -10.70
C GLN A 78 16.81 5.41 -11.18
N ASP A 79 15.58 4.96 -10.92
CA ASP A 79 14.38 5.68 -11.32
C ASP A 79 13.27 5.62 -10.26
N LYS A 80 13.02 6.77 -9.63
CA LYS A 80 11.93 6.92 -8.65
C LYS A 80 10.53 6.88 -9.27
N ASN A 81 10.38 7.23 -10.54
CA ASN A 81 9.08 7.15 -11.24
C ASN A 81 8.71 5.71 -11.54
N LEU A 82 9.70 4.84 -11.77
CA LEU A 82 9.50 3.41 -11.83
C LEU A 82 9.01 2.87 -10.47
N MET A 83 9.60 3.29 -9.35
CA MET A 83 9.08 2.94 -8.02
C MET A 83 7.61 3.37 -7.88
N LYS A 84 7.31 4.63 -8.22
CA LYS A 84 5.94 5.16 -8.19
C LYS A 84 5.00 4.31 -9.03
N LEU A 85 5.38 3.95 -10.25
CA LEU A 85 4.58 3.10 -11.13
C LEU A 85 4.25 1.75 -10.48
N VAL A 86 5.27 1.04 -9.96
CA VAL A 86 5.11 -0.27 -9.31
C VAL A 86 4.20 -0.15 -8.07
N LEU A 87 4.38 0.90 -7.26
CA LEU A 87 3.51 1.18 -6.11
C LEU A 87 2.05 1.37 -6.51
N PHE A 88 1.79 2.12 -7.57
CA PHE A 88 0.43 2.41 -8.06
C PHE A 88 -0.21 1.19 -8.74
N GLN A 89 0.59 0.27 -9.26
CA GLN A 89 0.11 -1.04 -9.71
C GLN A 89 -0.27 -1.95 -8.53
N THR A 90 0.25 -1.67 -7.33
CA THR A 90 0.09 -2.47 -6.10
C THR A 90 0.64 -3.89 -6.24
N TRP A 91 0.72 -4.62 -5.14
CA TRP A 91 1.06 -6.05 -5.10
C TRP A 91 0.39 -6.68 -3.86
N PRO A 92 0.47 -8.02 -3.65
CA PRO A 92 -0.14 -8.66 -2.48
C PRO A 92 0.29 -8.00 -1.16
N ILE A 93 -0.66 -7.70 -0.28
CA ILE A 93 -0.41 -6.94 0.96
C ILE A 93 0.66 -7.61 1.84
N GLU A 94 0.75 -8.92 1.79
CA GLU A 94 1.66 -9.69 2.63
C GLU A 94 3.10 -9.68 2.10
N MET A 95 3.30 -9.22 0.85
CA MET A 95 4.62 -8.92 0.31
C MET A 95 5.11 -7.52 0.67
N ILE A 96 4.27 -6.64 1.23
CA ILE A 96 4.69 -5.31 1.70
C ILE A 96 5.82 -5.43 2.71
N ARG A 97 5.62 -6.19 3.80
CA ARG A 97 6.62 -6.31 4.86
C ARG A 97 7.93 -6.94 4.37
N PRO A 98 7.94 -8.10 3.66
CA PRO A 98 9.16 -8.65 3.09
C PRO A 98 9.92 -7.65 2.20
N LEU A 99 9.24 -6.90 1.33
CA LEU A 99 9.90 -5.93 0.47
C LEU A 99 10.44 -4.74 1.25
N VAL A 100 9.67 -4.16 2.18
CA VAL A 100 10.16 -3.08 3.05
C VAL A 100 11.35 -3.53 3.89
N GLU A 101 11.42 -4.81 4.28
CA GLU A 101 12.54 -5.35 5.04
C GLU A 101 13.80 -5.58 4.20
N CYS A 102 13.64 -5.94 2.92
CA CYS A 102 14.72 -6.40 2.05
C CYS A 102 15.15 -5.39 0.96
N VAL A 103 14.35 -4.35 0.69
CA VAL A 103 14.62 -3.32 -0.32
C VAL A 103 14.91 -2.00 0.41
N PRO A 104 16.19 -1.63 0.62
CA PRO A 104 16.56 -0.49 1.48
C PRO A 104 15.98 0.86 1.02
N SER A 105 15.77 1.07 -0.28
CA SER A 105 15.23 2.31 -0.85
C SER A 105 13.73 2.53 -0.59
N MET A 106 13.02 1.59 0.03
CA MET A 106 11.58 1.68 0.27
C MET A 106 11.14 2.85 1.16
N PHE A 107 12.05 3.50 1.88
CA PHE A 107 11.71 4.71 2.63
C PHE A 107 11.20 5.84 1.72
N VAL A 108 11.65 5.91 0.46
CA VAL A 108 11.20 6.91 -0.53
C VAL A 108 9.72 6.77 -0.85
N ALA A 109 9.12 5.59 -0.62
CA ALA A 109 7.71 5.36 -0.89
C ALA A 109 6.77 6.29 -0.10
N THR A 110 7.23 6.91 1.00
CA THR A 110 6.44 7.89 1.77
C THR A 110 6.03 9.11 0.93
N GLU A 111 6.86 9.50 -0.04
CA GLU A 111 6.59 10.65 -0.94
C GLU A 111 5.32 10.45 -1.78
N PHE A 112 4.95 9.20 -2.05
CA PHE A 112 3.83 8.87 -2.94
C PHE A 112 2.52 8.56 -2.20
N ILE A 113 2.56 8.43 -0.86
CA ILE A 113 1.40 8.00 -0.06
C ILE A 113 0.22 8.96 -0.20
N GLN A 114 0.47 10.27 -0.16
CA GLN A 114 -0.58 11.28 -0.32
C GLN A 114 -1.32 11.11 -1.65
N GLU A 115 -0.56 10.96 -2.73
CA GLU A 115 -1.11 10.82 -4.07
C GLU A 115 -1.90 9.52 -4.22
N MET A 116 -1.38 8.40 -3.69
CA MET A 116 -2.09 7.12 -3.68
C MET A 116 -3.42 7.19 -2.92
N LEU A 117 -3.47 7.93 -1.80
CA LEU A 117 -4.68 8.10 -1.01
C LEU A 117 -5.72 9.01 -1.69
N ALA A 118 -5.26 10.02 -2.43
CA ALA A 118 -6.12 10.96 -3.13
C ALA A 118 -6.96 10.29 -4.23
N LEU A 119 -6.41 9.27 -4.89
CA LEU A 119 -7.12 8.53 -5.93
C LEU A 119 -8.35 7.78 -5.38
N PRO A 120 -9.47 7.72 -6.12
CA PRO A 120 -10.70 7.03 -5.70
C PRO A 120 -10.65 5.50 -5.88
N ASP A 121 -9.48 4.89 -5.75
CA ASP A 121 -9.31 3.44 -5.86
C ASP A 121 -9.13 2.80 -4.48
N LEU A 122 -10.06 1.90 -4.14
CA LEU A 122 -10.08 1.25 -2.83
C LEU A 122 -8.83 0.39 -2.57
N LYS A 123 -8.37 -0.35 -3.59
CA LYS A 123 -7.23 -1.28 -3.46
C LYS A 123 -5.95 -0.51 -3.17
N ARG A 124 -5.71 0.59 -3.89
CA ARG A 124 -4.58 1.51 -3.71
C ARG A 124 -4.62 2.18 -2.35
N ARG A 125 -5.78 2.61 -1.87
CA ARG A 125 -5.91 3.19 -0.52
C ARG A 125 -5.56 2.18 0.56
N ILE A 126 -6.09 0.96 0.49
CA ILE A 126 -5.74 -0.12 1.43
C ILE A 126 -4.24 -0.36 1.39
N PHE A 127 -3.68 -0.51 0.19
CA PHE A 127 -2.26 -0.77 -0.01
C PHE A 127 -1.38 0.36 0.57
N ALA A 128 -1.71 1.63 0.32
CA ALA A 128 -0.97 2.79 0.82
C ALA A 128 -0.97 2.85 2.35
N VAL A 129 -2.09 2.57 3.01
CA VAL A 129 -2.16 2.54 4.48
C VAL A 129 -1.30 1.41 5.04
N CYS A 130 -1.38 0.20 4.48
CA CYS A 130 -0.57 -0.94 4.91
C CYS A 130 0.93 -0.69 4.67
N LEU A 131 1.29 -0.12 3.52
CA LEU A 131 2.66 0.24 3.18
C LEU A 131 3.22 1.28 4.15
N MET A 132 2.47 2.35 4.42
CA MET A 132 2.92 3.40 5.33
C MET A 132 3.13 2.86 6.76
N ALA A 133 2.28 1.93 7.22
CA ALA A 133 2.47 1.30 8.52
C ALA A 133 3.80 0.50 8.59
N GLU A 134 4.13 -0.26 7.54
CA GLU A 134 5.38 -1.04 7.49
C GLU A 134 6.62 -0.18 7.28
N VAL A 135 6.56 0.85 6.43
CA VAL A 135 7.65 1.82 6.24
C VAL A 135 7.91 2.57 7.54
N GLY A 136 6.85 3.05 8.19
CA GLY A 136 6.94 3.69 9.50
C GLY A 136 7.57 2.76 10.55
N ARG A 137 7.21 1.47 10.54
CA ARG A 137 7.79 0.45 11.43
C ARG A 137 9.30 0.29 11.23
N LYS A 138 9.73 0.18 9.98
CA LYS A 138 11.11 -0.14 9.60
C LYS A 138 12.03 1.05 9.81
N TYR A 139 11.66 2.24 9.35
CA TYR A 139 12.57 3.39 9.26
C TYR A 139 12.38 4.44 10.35
N ARG A 140 11.16 4.57 10.92
CA ARG A 140 10.85 5.51 12.03
C ARG A 140 11.31 6.96 11.78
N LEU A 141 11.20 7.44 10.55
CA LEU A 141 11.63 8.79 10.16
C LEU A 141 10.59 9.86 10.58
N PRO A 142 10.99 11.11 10.84
CA PRO A 142 10.06 12.23 11.07
C PRO A 142 9.04 12.39 9.93
N GLU A 143 9.47 12.24 8.68
CA GLU A 143 8.64 12.29 7.48
C GLU A 143 7.59 11.17 7.51
N SER A 144 7.94 9.99 8.02
CA SER A 144 6.99 8.90 8.20
C SER A 144 5.88 9.24 9.19
N ALA A 145 6.19 9.98 10.26
CA ALA A 145 5.18 10.46 11.20
C ALA A 145 4.24 11.50 10.55
N ALA A 146 4.78 12.42 9.74
CA ALA A 146 3.97 13.37 8.98
C ALA A 146 3.01 12.66 8.00
N SER A 147 3.52 11.70 7.23
CA SER A 147 2.69 10.88 6.32
C SER A 147 1.65 10.05 7.06
N LEU A 148 1.95 9.54 8.27
CA LEU A 148 0.98 8.84 9.10
C LEU A 148 -0.12 9.75 9.64
N ASN A 149 0.18 10.99 10.02
CA ASN A 149 -0.85 11.98 10.38
C ASN A 149 -1.81 12.22 9.21
N LEU A 150 -1.27 12.42 8.00
CA LEU A 150 -2.08 12.56 6.79
C LEU A 150 -2.96 11.32 6.54
N VAL A 151 -2.40 10.12 6.68
CA VAL A 151 -3.18 8.86 6.60
C VAL A 151 -4.35 8.90 7.57
N MET A 152 -4.12 9.28 8.84
CA MET A 152 -5.18 9.36 9.85
C MET A 152 -6.25 10.40 9.49
N ASP A 153 -5.88 11.56 8.95
CA ASP A 153 -6.83 12.59 8.53
C ASP A 153 -7.70 12.15 7.35
N VAL A 154 -7.11 11.49 6.35
CA VAL A 154 -7.83 10.89 5.23
C VAL A 154 -8.80 9.82 5.73
N LEU A 155 -8.35 8.91 6.60
CA LEU A 155 -9.20 7.86 7.16
C LEU A 155 -10.35 8.42 8.00
N ASN A 156 -10.10 9.45 8.81
CA ASN A 156 -11.15 10.15 9.56
C ASN A 156 -12.18 10.79 8.64
N THR A 157 -11.74 11.35 7.51
CA THR A 157 -12.61 11.94 6.50
C THR A 157 -13.45 10.86 5.82
N LEU A 158 -12.83 9.77 5.36
CA LEU A 158 -13.53 8.63 4.76
C LEU A 158 -14.53 8.00 5.74
N LEU A 159 -14.19 7.96 7.04
CA LEU A 159 -15.09 7.47 8.08
C LEU A 159 -16.34 8.34 8.26
N LYS A 160 -16.23 9.68 8.10
CA LYS A 160 -17.41 10.56 8.12
C LYS A 160 -18.41 10.21 7.01
N TYR A 161 -17.92 9.68 5.88
CA TYR A 161 -18.72 9.20 4.76
C TYR A 161 -18.94 7.66 4.79
N ALA A 162 -18.75 6.99 5.94
CA ALA A 162 -18.83 5.52 6.10
C ALA A 162 -20.20 4.88 5.93
N GLN A 163 -21.23 5.65 5.54
CA GLN A 163 -22.49 5.07 5.06
C GLN A 163 -22.32 4.32 3.73
N MET A 164 -21.17 4.48 3.05
CA MET A 164 -20.87 3.81 1.79
C MET A 164 -20.38 2.37 2.01
N PRO A 165 -20.99 1.35 1.37
CA PRO A 165 -20.64 -0.08 1.53
C PRO A 165 -19.20 -0.45 1.11
N GLY A 166 -18.48 0.45 0.42
CA GLY A 166 -17.06 0.31 0.09
C GLY A 166 -16.12 0.60 1.27
N ASN A 167 -16.55 1.41 2.24
CA ASN A 167 -15.72 1.81 3.37
C ASN A 167 -15.55 0.68 4.39
N HIS A 168 -16.51 -0.25 4.51
CA HIS A 168 -16.34 -1.43 5.36
C HIS A 168 -15.18 -2.31 4.92
N ALA A 169 -15.02 -2.51 3.61
CA ALA A 169 -13.92 -3.29 3.06
C ALA A 169 -12.57 -2.61 3.33
N LEU A 170 -12.49 -1.28 3.15
CA LEU A 170 -11.33 -0.47 3.53
C LEU A 170 -10.96 -0.69 5.00
N PHE A 171 -11.89 -0.37 5.91
CA PHE A 171 -11.63 -0.41 7.34
C PHE A 171 -11.34 -1.82 7.84
N THR A 172 -11.96 -2.85 7.26
CA THR A 172 -11.65 -4.25 7.63
C THR A 172 -10.22 -4.59 7.28
N ALA A 173 -9.76 -4.20 6.09
CA ALA A 173 -8.42 -4.53 5.61
C ALA A 173 -7.33 -3.76 6.36
N ILE A 174 -7.53 -2.48 6.69
CA ILE A 174 -6.50 -1.63 7.30
C ILE A 174 -6.44 -1.69 8.83
N THR A 175 -7.50 -2.14 9.50
CA THR A 175 -7.56 -2.16 10.98
C THR A 175 -6.38 -2.90 11.63
N PRO A 176 -5.90 -4.05 11.11
CA PRO A 176 -4.68 -4.67 11.63
C PRO A 176 -3.46 -3.76 11.55
N SER A 177 -3.26 -3.08 10.42
CA SER A 177 -2.16 -2.13 10.21
C SER A 177 -2.24 -0.93 11.17
N LEU A 178 -3.45 -0.41 11.43
CA LEU A 178 -3.66 0.61 12.48
C LEU A 178 -3.26 0.10 13.88
N GLY A 179 -3.52 -1.18 14.16
CA GLY A 179 -3.02 -1.91 15.32
C GLY A 179 -1.50 -1.78 15.49
N HIS A 180 -0.76 -1.97 14.40
CA HIS A 180 0.70 -1.96 14.41
C HIS A 180 1.34 -0.57 14.53
N ILE A 181 0.65 0.51 14.14
CA ILE A 181 1.18 1.89 14.20
C ILE A 181 1.59 2.31 15.62
N VAL A 182 0.76 2.04 16.62
CA VAL A 182 0.95 2.59 17.97
C VAL A 182 2.19 2.07 18.71
N PRO A 183 2.55 0.76 18.68
CA PRO A 183 3.85 0.31 19.19
C PRO A 183 5.06 0.97 18.52
N ILE A 184 4.89 1.48 17.30
CA ILE A 184 5.95 2.14 16.53
C ILE A 184 6.01 3.63 16.88
N PHE A 185 4.84 4.28 16.93
CA PHE A 185 4.68 5.70 17.26
C PHE A 185 3.62 5.86 18.36
N PRO A 186 4.02 5.84 19.63
CA PRO A 186 3.09 5.96 20.76
C PRO A 186 2.26 7.25 20.77
N SER A 187 2.77 8.33 20.16
CA SER A 187 2.05 9.59 19.99
C SER A 187 0.73 9.45 19.23
N PHE A 188 0.58 8.41 18.42
CA PHE A 188 -0.65 8.12 17.67
C PHE A 188 -1.67 7.30 18.46
N ALA A 189 -1.37 6.86 19.68
CA ALA A 189 -2.24 5.99 20.47
C ALA A 189 -3.67 6.53 20.59
N GLN A 190 -3.82 7.81 20.93
CA GLN A 190 -5.12 8.45 21.09
C GLN A 190 -5.88 8.57 19.76
N LEU A 191 -5.18 8.97 18.69
CA LEU A 191 -5.77 9.13 17.36
C LEU A 191 -6.27 7.79 16.82
N VAL A 192 -5.44 6.75 16.91
CA VAL A 192 -5.78 5.39 16.47
C VAL A 192 -6.94 4.82 17.29
N SER A 193 -6.89 4.96 18.62
CA SER A 193 -7.95 4.46 19.50
C SER A 193 -9.29 5.14 19.21
N THR A 194 -9.27 6.47 19.06
CA THR A 194 -10.48 7.24 18.71
C THR A 194 -11.05 6.82 17.37
N LEU A 195 -10.20 6.62 16.36
CA LEU A 195 -10.63 6.15 15.04
C LEU A 195 -11.27 4.76 15.12
N LEU A 196 -10.62 3.80 15.79
CA LEU A 196 -11.13 2.43 15.94
C LEU A 196 -12.47 2.38 16.70
N LEU A 197 -12.60 3.16 17.78
CA LEU A 197 -13.86 3.26 18.53
C LEU A 197 -14.99 3.84 17.67
N ARG A 198 -14.70 4.86 16.85
CA ARG A 198 -15.68 5.42 15.91
C ARG A 198 -16.08 4.42 14.83
N ILE A 199 -15.12 3.68 14.26
CA ILE A 199 -15.39 2.59 13.31
C ILE A 199 -16.33 1.55 13.97
N SER A 200 -15.99 1.11 15.18
CA SER A 200 -16.82 0.16 15.94
C SER A 200 -18.23 0.68 16.18
N SER A 201 -18.38 1.94 16.62
CA SER A 201 -19.68 2.54 16.89
C SER A 201 -20.54 2.60 15.63
N ILE A 202 -20.01 3.13 14.52
CA ILE A 202 -20.75 3.24 13.25
C ILE A 202 -21.17 1.86 12.75
N THR A 203 -20.25 0.90 12.79
CA THR A 203 -20.50 -0.46 12.31
C THR A 203 -21.55 -1.17 13.16
N ARG A 204 -21.54 -0.98 14.50
CA ARG A 204 -22.57 -1.52 15.40
C ARG A 204 -23.93 -0.89 15.15
N THR A 205 -24.01 0.42 14.96
CA THR A 205 -25.26 1.10 14.62
C THR A 205 -25.82 0.57 13.31
N GLN A 206 -24.99 0.43 12.27
CA GLN A 206 -25.40 -0.15 10.99
C GLN A 206 -25.85 -1.60 11.12
N LEU A 207 -25.15 -2.42 11.91
CA LEU A 207 -25.56 -3.79 12.20
C LEU A 207 -26.92 -3.83 12.89
N ALA A 208 -27.17 -2.97 13.89
CA ALA A 208 -28.45 -2.89 14.59
C ALA A 208 -29.60 -2.48 13.66
N MET A 209 -29.36 -1.50 12.77
CA MET A 209 -30.33 -1.11 11.73
C MET A 209 -30.60 -2.25 10.74
N ASN A 210 -29.55 -2.99 10.36
CA ASN A 210 -29.63 -4.09 9.41
C ASN A 210 -30.19 -5.38 10.02
N CYS A 211 -30.23 -5.55 11.34
CA CYS A 211 -30.87 -6.70 12.00
C CYS A 211 -32.40 -6.73 11.82
N LEU A 212 -33.00 -5.61 11.36
CA LEU A 212 -34.40 -5.55 10.93
C LEU A 212 -34.63 -6.18 9.55
N ASP A 213 -33.56 -6.41 8.79
CA ASP A 213 -33.57 -6.96 7.44
C ASP A 213 -32.86 -8.32 7.48
N VAL A 214 -33.46 -9.39 6.94
CA VAL A 214 -32.95 -10.77 7.09
C VAL A 214 -31.65 -10.96 6.31
N ARG A 215 -30.51 -10.52 6.87
CA ARG A 215 -29.17 -10.74 6.29
C ARG A 215 -28.38 -11.81 7.05
N PRO A 216 -27.60 -12.64 6.34
CA PRO A 216 -26.98 -13.86 6.90
C PRO A 216 -25.83 -13.55 7.87
N ARG A 217 -25.48 -14.56 8.69
CA ARG A 217 -24.47 -14.56 9.78
C ARG A 217 -23.04 -14.10 9.41
N GLY A 218 -22.77 -13.65 8.18
CA GLY A 218 -21.46 -13.24 7.64
C GLY A 218 -21.40 -11.85 7.00
N SER A 219 -22.22 -10.89 7.45
CA SER A 219 -22.24 -9.53 6.91
C SER A 219 -20.89 -8.79 7.03
N ARG A 220 -20.64 -7.79 6.16
CA ARG A 220 -19.38 -7.03 6.12
C ARG A 220 -19.17 -6.23 7.41
N GLU A 221 -20.24 -5.74 7.99
CA GLU A 221 -20.29 -5.02 9.25
C GLU A 221 -19.82 -5.91 10.40
N ARG A 222 -20.35 -7.14 10.51
CA ARG A 222 -19.93 -8.08 11.56
C ARG A 222 -18.44 -8.42 11.45
N LYS A 223 -17.94 -8.66 10.23
CA LYS A 223 -16.50 -8.90 10.00
C LYS A 223 -15.65 -7.73 10.49
N LEU A 224 -16.05 -6.50 10.15
CA LEU A 224 -15.36 -5.29 10.59
C LEU A 224 -15.38 -5.15 12.12
N THR A 225 -16.54 -5.30 12.75
CA THR A 225 -16.67 -5.26 14.22
C THR A 225 -15.74 -6.25 14.90
N THR A 226 -15.72 -7.52 14.47
CA THR A 226 -14.84 -8.55 15.04
C THR A 226 -13.35 -8.21 14.87
N VAL A 227 -12.96 -7.65 13.73
CA VAL A 227 -11.55 -7.25 13.50
C VAL A 227 -11.16 -6.07 14.39
N VAL A 228 -12.04 -5.07 14.53
CA VAL A 228 -11.81 -3.92 15.42
C VAL A 228 -11.71 -4.34 16.88
N GLU A 229 -12.64 -5.17 17.36
CA GLU A 229 -12.63 -5.70 18.73
C GLU A 229 -11.34 -6.46 19.01
N ARG A 230 -10.90 -7.33 18.09
CA ARG A 230 -9.63 -8.05 18.24
C ARG A 230 -8.44 -7.11 18.42
N VAL A 231 -8.37 -6.05 17.63
CA VAL A 231 -7.27 -5.07 17.70
C VAL A 231 -7.36 -4.20 18.96
N VAL A 232 -8.55 -3.83 19.40
CA VAL A 232 -8.73 -3.07 20.65
C VAL A 232 -8.39 -3.93 21.86
N SER A 233 -8.88 -5.18 21.92
CA SER A 233 -8.62 -6.09 23.04
C SER A 233 -7.16 -6.55 23.12
N SER A 234 -6.46 -6.68 21.99
CA SER A 234 -5.01 -6.97 22.03
C SER A 234 -4.19 -5.83 22.60
N ARG A 235 -4.69 -4.59 22.57
CA ARG A 235 -4.03 -3.42 23.18
C ARG A 235 -4.22 -3.32 24.69
N MET A 236 -5.38 -3.72 25.22
CA MET A 236 -5.61 -3.70 26.67
C MET A 236 -4.66 -4.64 27.44
N LYS A 237 -4.04 -5.60 26.77
CA LYS A 237 -3.06 -6.53 27.34
C LYS A 237 -1.61 -6.02 27.37
N VAL A 238 -1.33 -4.84 26.80
CA VAL A 238 0.03 -4.26 26.74
C VAL A 238 0.23 -3.22 27.86
N THR A 239 -0.79 -2.99 28.68
CA THR A 239 -0.81 -1.99 29.76
C THR A 239 -0.90 -2.58 31.18
N ASP A 240 -0.71 -3.89 31.32
CA ASP A 240 -0.46 -4.57 32.61
C ASP A 240 1.01 -5.04 32.66
#